data_AF-A0A8C5WGR6-F1
#
_entry.id   AF-A0A8C5WGR6-F1
#
_cell.length_a   1.000
_cell.length_b   1.000
_cell.length_c   1.000
_cell.angle_alpha   90.00
_cell.angle_beta   90.00
_cell.angle_gamma   90.00
#
_symmetry.space_group_name_H-M   'P 1'
#
loop_
_entity.id
_entity.type
_entity.pdbx_description
1 polymer ?
#
loop_
_entity_poly.entity_id
_entity_poly.type
_entity_poly.pdbx_seq_one_letter_code
_entity_poly.pdbx_strand_id
1 'polypeptide(L)'
;MYFTHFNYFFLFLSLSPSENFLLADNSVDLINATCAVNFFNIDKFMHEVVRVLKPGGCLALSSLLLKCEIRYKDLSEALTNIFHEALRRVCMYGSDAVDHLKSEYQTIFKAVPFTDKERFTDLPMIYPVSVKKLVGLIQATFMYQDFLMKNQKDALLFLQNLEKSFSELGISELEATMEFHSKSVCVLAYKPKANA
;
A
#
# COMPACT_ATOMS: atom_id res chain seq x y z
N MET A 1 5.06 20.85 -31.20
CA MET A 1 3.99 21.51 -30.43
C MET A 1 3.18 20.38 -29.79
N TYR A 2 3.24 20.01 -28.51
CA TYR A 2 3.78 20.59 -27.27
C TYR A 2 4.64 19.54 -26.53
N PHE A 3 5.50 20.05 -25.64
CA PHE A 3 6.45 19.35 -24.77
C PHE A 3 5.79 18.46 -23.72
N THR A 4 6.48 17.37 -23.35
CA THR A 4 6.76 17.05 -21.93
C THR A 4 8.12 16.35 -21.82
N HIS A 5 9.20 17.12 -21.86
CA HIS A 5 10.44 16.72 -21.19
C HIS A 5 10.23 16.99 -19.70
N PHE A 6 9.92 15.95 -18.92
CA PHE A 6 10.03 16.03 -17.46
C PHE A 6 11.53 15.99 -17.11
N ASN A 7 12.10 17.15 -16.82
CA ASN A 7 13.44 17.27 -16.27
C ASN A 7 13.38 16.95 -14.76
N TYR A 8 13.82 15.75 -14.37
CA TYR A 8 13.98 15.37 -12.95
C TYR A 8 15.26 15.99 -12.35
N PHE A 9 15.39 17.32 -12.41
CA PHE A 9 16.62 18.02 -12.01
C PHE A 9 16.92 17.98 -10.50
N PHE A 10 16.00 17.46 -9.68
CA PHE A 10 16.11 17.39 -8.21
C PHE A 10 15.80 16.00 -7.63
N LEU A 11 15.80 14.95 -8.45
CA LEU A 11 15.58 13.58 -7.99
C LEU A 11 16.90 12.80 -7.97
N PHE A 12 17.31 12.36 -6.79
CA PHE A 12 18.44 11.46 -6.61
C PHE A 12 17.93 10.09 -6.17
N LEU A 13 18.38 9.03 -6.83
CA LEU A 13 18.04 7.64 -6.49
C LEU A 13 19.26 6.97 -5.86
N SER A 14 19.06 6.31 -4.73
CA SER A 14 20.08 5.53 -4.03
C SER A 14 19.53 4.17 -3.61
N LEU A 15 20.39 3.16 -3.59
CA LEU A 15 20.07 1.84 -3.04
C LEU A 15 20.51 1.79 -1.58
N SER A 16 19.55 1.79 -0.66
CA SER A 16 19.80 1.64 0.78
C SER A 16 18.62 0.94 1.46
N PRO A 17 18.86 0.08 2.47
CA PRO A 17 17.78 -0.41 3.31
C PRO A 17 17.16 0.76 4.10
N SER A 18 15.90 0.62 4.49
CA SER A 18 15.19 1.64 5.27
C SER A 18 15.74 1.82 6.69
N GLU A 19 16.44 0.79 7.17
CA GLU A 19 17.04 0.66 8.49
C GLU A 19 18.46 1.26 8.57
N ASN A 20 18.98 1.77 7.45
CA ASN A 20 20.28 2.45 7.40
C ASN A 20 20.30 3.43 6.22
N PHE A 21 19.81 4.64 6.45
CA PHE A 21 19.83 5.69 5.46
C PHE A 21 21.27 6.20 5.27
N LEU A 22 21.70 6.27 4.01
CA LEU A 22 22.96 6.92 3.61
C LEU A 22 22.81 8.46 3.60
N LEU A 23 22.22 9.00 4.66
CA LEU A 23 21.90 10.42 4.85
C LEU A 23 22.50 10.90 6.18
N ALA A 24 22.87 12.18 6.22
CA ALA A 24 23.38 12.80 7.44
C ALA A 24 22.26 12.98 8.49
N ASP A 25 22.66 13.11 9.74
CA ASP A 25 21.75 13.40 10.84
C ASP A 25 21.06 14.75 10.62
N ASN A 26 19.78 14.85 10.99
CA ASN A 26 18.97 16.07 10.86
C ASN A 26 19.08 16.73 9.47
N SER A 27 19.02 15.93 8.40
CA SER A 27 19.16 16.41 7.02
C SER A 27 17.85 16.40 6.22
N VAL A 28 16.82 15.71 6.71
CA VAL A 28 15.57 15.47 5.98
C VAL A 28 14.40 16.22 6.61
N ASP A 29 13.61 16.91 5.79
CA ASP A 29 12.39 17.61 6.24
C ASP A 29 11.16 16.68 6.26
N LEU A 30 11.10 15.70 5.36
CA LEU A 30 10.00 14.74 5.24
C LEU A 30 10.51 13.35 4.87
N ILE A 31 10.10 12.34 5.65
CA ILE A 31 10.19 10.93 5.25
C ILE A 31 8.80 10.46 4.87
N ASN A 32 8.65 9.90 3.67
CA ASN A 32 7.42 9.25 3.24
C ASN A 32 7.69 7.78 2.88
N ALA A 33 6.85 6.87 3.38
CA ALA A 33 6.83 5.47 2.94
C ALA A 33 5.39 5.02 2.66
N THR A 34 5.08 4.84 1.38
CA THR A 34 3.76 4.39 0.91
C THR A 34 3.83 2.93 0.47
N CYS A 35 2.99 2.07 1.06
CA CYS A 35 2.91 0.62 0.87
C CYS A 35 4.19 -0.17 1.21
N ALA A 36 5.22 0.47 1.76
CA ALA A 36 6.54 -0.13 1.97
C ALA A 36 6.85 -0.47 3.44
N VAL A 37 6.35 0.30 4.40
CA VAL A 37 6.70 0.13 5.82
C VAL A 37 6.31 -1.24 6.38
N ASN A 38 5.41 -1.96 5.70
CA ASN A 38 5.03 -3.34 6.03
C ASN A 38 6.22 -4.32 6.03
N PHE A 39 7.32 -4.02 5.34
CA PHE A 39 8.47 -4.91 5.18
C PHE A 39 9.66 -4.53 6.07
N PHE A 40 9.57 -3.43 6.81
CA PHE A 40 10.72 -2.88 7.53
C PHE A 40 10.88 -3.53 8.90
N ASN A 41 12.11 -3.60 9.39
CA ASN A 41 12.34 -3.74 10.82
C ASN A 41 11.94 -2.42 11.49
N ILE A 42 10.73 -2.37 12.05
CA ILE A 42 10.13 -1.14 12.56
C ILE A 42 11.01 -0.46 13.61
N ASP A 43 11.60 -1.20 14.54
CA ASP A 43 12.46 -0.61 15.56
C ASP A 43 13.68 0.07 14.94
N LYS A 44 14.42 -0.61 14.07
CA LYS A 44 15.59 -0.02 13.40
C LYS A 44 15.22 1.14 12.49
N PHE A 45 14.12 1.02 11.76
CA PHE A 45 13.60 2.11 10.92
C PHE A 45 13.26 3.34 11.75
N MET A 46 12.61 3.19 12.91
CA MET A 46 12.28 4.34 13.77
C MET A 46 13.53 5.01 14.35
N HIS A 47 14.59 4.26 14.65
CA HIS A 47 15.88 4.85 15.04
C HIS A 47 16.44 5.75 13.93
N GLU A 48 16.41 5.28 12.69
CA GLU A 48 16.87 6.05 11.53
C GLU A 48 16.00 7.27 11.24
N VAL A 49 14.67 7.13 11.35
CA VAL A 49 13.73 8.25 11.24
C VAL A 49 14.07 9.35 12.24
N VAL A 50 14.34 9.01 13.50
CA VAL A 50 14.76 9.98 14.52
C VAL A 50 16.09 10.62 14.16
N ARG A 51 17.06 9.84 13.68
CA ARG A 51 18.40 10.33 13.33
C ARG A 51 18.38 11.33 12.19
N VAL A 52 17.72 11.00 11.07
CA VAL A 52 17.82 11.81 9.83
C VAL A 52 16.81 12.94 9.74
N LEU A 53 15.64 12.84 10.38
CA LEU A 53 14.67 13.95 10.37
C LEU A 53 15.24 15.15 11.11
N LYS A 54 15.11 16.34 10.52
CA LYS A 54 15.38 17.61 11.20
C LYS A 54 14.45 17.79 12.40
N PRO A 55 14.85 18.57 13.43
CA PRO A 55 13.88 19.12 14.36
C PRO A 55 12.82 19.90 13.59
N GLY A 56 11.54 19.55 13.79
CA GLY A 56 10.43 20.06 13.01
C GLY A 56 10.16 19.37 11.68
N GLY A 57 10.84 18.25 11.39
CA GLY A 57 10.56 17.41 10.23
C GLY A 57 9.37 16.46 10.45
N CYS A 58 8.83 15.93 9.36
CA CYS A 58 7.62 15.10 9.36
C CYS A 58 7.89 13.67 8.89
N LEU A 59 7.10 12.74 9.42
CA LEU A 59 6.99 11.36 8.98
C LEU A 59 5.58 11.11 8.44
N ALA A 60 5.49 10.55 7.24
CA ALA A 60 4.24 10.07 6.65
C ALA A 60 4.38 8.61 6.22
N LEU A 61 3.57 7.73 6.80
CA LEU A 61 3.52 6.31 6.46
C LEU A 61 2.12 6.00 5.99
N SER A 62 1.96 5.31 4.88
CA SER A 62 0.61 5.02 4.36
C SER A 62 0.54 3.72 3.59
N SER A 63 -0.66 3.13 3.53
CA SER A 63 -0.97 2.03 2.63
C SER A 63 -2.47 1.96 2.35
N LEU A 64 -2.84 1.33 1.25
CA LEU A 64 -4.21 0.92 1.00
C LEU A 64 -4.58 -0.24 1.93
N LEU A 65 -5.78 -0.21 2.49
CA LEU A 65 -6.33 -1.30 3.30
C LEU A 65 -6.97 -2.38 2.41
N LEU A 66 -6.95 -3.62 2.89
CA LEU A 66 -7.53 -4.77 2.20
C LEU A 66 -9.08 -4.75 2.23
N LYS A 67 -9.67 -4.01 3.17
CA LYS A 67 -11.12 -3.84 3.27
C LYS A 67 -11.59 -2.91 2.16
N CYS A 68 -12.35 -3.43 1.22
CA CYS A 68 -12.83 -2.69 0.06
C CYS A 68 -14.25 -3.11 -0.36
N GLU A 69 -14.79 -2.37 -1.31
CA GLU A 69 -16.09 -2.60 -1.93
C GLU A 69 -15.94 -2.27 -3.42
N ILE A 70 -16.49 -3.12 -4.28
CA ILE A 70 -16.58 -2.87 -5.71
C ILE A 70 -18.03 -2.52 -6.01
N ARG A 71 -18.27 -1.29 -6.46
CA ARG A 71 -19.61 -0.81 -6.80
C ARG A 71 -19.84 -0.85 -8.29
N TYR A 72 -20.87 -1.60 -8.68
CA TYR A 72 -21.35 -1.69 -10.05
C TYR A 72 -22.76 -2.25 -10.08
N LYS A 73 -23.75 -1.35 -10.30
CA LYS A 73 -25.16 -1.71 -10.46
C LYS A 73 -25.61 -2.70 -9.36
N ASP A 74 -26.39 -3.70 -9.74
CA ASP A 74 -26.88 -4.81 -8.93
C ASP A 74 -25.84 -5.91 -8.66
N LEU A 75 -24.64 -5.82 -9.24
CA LEU A 75 -23.58 -6.83 -9.09
C LEU A 75 -22.56 -6.50 -7.98
N SER A 76 -22.72 -5.37 -7.28
CA SER A 76 -21.76 -4.85 -6.30
C SER A 76 -21.39 -5.88 -5.21
N GLU A 77 -22.39 -6.59 -4.66
CA GLU A 77 -22.16 -7.62 -3.64
C GLU A 77 -21.38 -8.82 -4.20
N ALA A 78 -21.81 -9.34 -5.35
CA ALA A 78 -21.15 -10.48 -6.00
C ALA A 78 -19.69 -10.17 -6.35
N LEU A 79 -19.44 -9.00 -6.95
CA LEU A 79 -18.10 -8.52 -7.28
C LEU A 79 -17.20 -8.39 -6.05
N THR A 80 -17.72 -7.75 -5.00
CA THR A 80 -17.01 -7.56 -3.75
C THR A 80 -16.66 -8.90 -3.10
N ASN A 81 -17.59 -9.87 -3.15
CA ASN A 81 -17.37 -11.21 -2.60
C ASN A 81 -16.27 -11.98 -3.35
N ILE A 82 -16.31 -11.98 -4.70
CA ILE A 82 -15.27 -12.60 -5.54
C ILE A 82 -13.90 -11.99 -5.22
N PHE A 83 -13.80 -10.66 -5.17
CA PHE A 83 -12.54 -9.99 -4.89
C PHE A 83 -12.03 -10.24 -3.46
N HIS A 84 -12.92 -10.26 -2.46
CA HIS A 84 -12.55 -10.61 -1.09
C HIS A 84 -12.10 -12.05 -0.95
N GLU A 85 -12.71 -12.99 -1.65
CA GLU A 85 -12.25 -14.39 -1.68
C GLU A 85 -10.84 -14.48 -2.28
N ALA A 86 -10.59 -13.79 -3.39
CA ALA A 86 -9.28 -13.69 -4.00
C ALA A 86 -8.23 -13.12 -3.02
N LEU A 87 -8.56 -12.01 -2.32
CA LEU A 87 -7.70 -11.42 -1.30
C LEU A 87 -7.41 -12.39 -0.16
N ARG A 88 -8.43 -13.06 0.39
CA ARG A 88 -8.26 -14.07 1.45
C ARG A 88 -7.34 -15.19 1.00
N ARG A 89 -7.49 -15.65 -0.25
CA ARG A 89 -6.66 -16.72 -0.81
C ARG A 89 -5.19 -16.31 -0.89
N VAL A 90 -4.87 -15.13 -1.43
CA VAL A 90 -3.48 -14.68 -1.52
C VAL A 90 -2.90 -14.33 -0.13
N CYS A 91 -3.71 -13.82 0.81
CA CYS A 91 -3.27 -13.54 2.18
C CYS A 91 -2.68 -14.76 2.90
N MET A 92 -3.06 -15.99 2.52
CA MET A 92 -2.49 -17.22 3.10
C MET A 92 -1.01 -17.41 2.75
N TYR A 93 -0.51 -16.73 1.72
CA TYR A 93 0.87 -16.86 1.23
C TYR A 93 1.76 -15.70 1.66
N GLY A 94 1.17 -14.57 2.07
CA GLY A 94 1.90 -13.38 2.48
C GLY A 94 2.70 -13.59 3.77
N SER A 95 3.80 -12.86 3.88
CA SER A 95 4.59 -12.77 5.11
C SER A 95 3.86 -12.01 6.23
N ASP A 96 4.48 -11.92 7.40
CA ASP A 96 4.01 -11.15 8.56
C ASP A 96 3.73 -9.67 8.24
N ALA A 97 4.25 -9.16 7.12
CA ALA A 97 3.93 -7.86 6.56
C ALA A 97 2.40 -7.62 6.39
N VAL A 98 1.62 -8.68 6.14
CA VAL A 98 0.15 -8.58 6.05
C VAL A 98 -0.48 -8.17 7.38
N ASP A 99 0.11 -8.55 8.52
CA ASP A 99 -0.47 -8.30 9.83
C ASP A 99 -0.41 -6.82 10.21
N HIS A 100 0.54 -6.07 9.68
CA HIS A 100 0.55 -4.61 9.77
C HIS A 100 -0.68 -4.00 9.08
N LEU A 101 -1.07 -4.50 7.91
CA LEU A 101 -2.27 -4.04 7.19
C LEU A 101 -3.56 -4.43 7.92
N LYS A 102 -3.64 -5.67 8.42
CA LYS A 102 -4.81 -6.15 9.20
C LYS A 102 -5.02 -5.37 10.49
N SER A 103 -3.93 -4.98 11.15
CA SER A 103 -3.96 -4.14 12.36
C SER A 103 -4.06 -2.64 12.07
N GLU A 104 -4.23 -2.26 10.79
CA GLU A 104 -4.33 -0.86 10.36
C GLU A 104 -3.17 -0.01 10.94
N TYR A 105 -1.94 -0.53 10.89
CA TYR A 105 -0.72 0.11 11.39
C TYR A 105 -0.70 0.40 12.88
N GLN A 106 -1.47 -0.31 13.70
CA GLN A 106 -1.48 -0.08 15.14
C GLN A 106 -0.09 -0.27 15.78
N THR A 107 0.65 -1.32 15.42
CA THR A 107 2.00 -1.57 15.93
C THR A 107 3.00 -0.50 15.46
N ILE A 108 2.92 -0.12 14.18
CA ILE A 108 3.76 0.93 13.59
C ILE A 108 3.51 2.27 14.28
N PHE A 109 2.24 2.65 14.48
CA PHE A 109 1.86 3.86 15.18
C PHE A 109 2.40 3.91 16.61
N LYS A 110 2.34 2.79 17.35
CA LYS A 110 2.90 2.70 18.70
C LYS A 110 4.41 2.91 18.70
N ALA A 111 5.13 2.37 17.72
CA ALA A 111 6.58 2.46 17.60
C ALA A 111 7.09 3.86 17.23
N VAL A 112 6.27 4.72 16.63
CA VAL A 112 6.66 6.11 16.34
C VAL A 112 7.04 6.82 17.65
N PRO A 113 8.27 7.35 17.78
CA PRO A 113 8.78 7.87 19.05
C PRO A 113 8.39 9.34 19.32
N PHE A 114 7.69 9.97 18.39
CA PHE A 114 7.25 11.34 18.52
C PHE A 114 5.93 11.43 19.28
N THR A 115 5.81 12.43 20.15
CA THR A 115 4.61 12.69 20.94
C THR A 115 3.46 13.20 20.09
N ASP A 116 3.76 14.06 19.11
CA ASP A 116 2.81 14.57 18.14
C ASP A 116 2.72 13.59 16.95
N LYS A 117 1.70 12.73 17.00
CA LYS A 117 1.41 11.72 15.98
C LYS A 117 -0.07 11.39 15.91
N GLU A 118 -0.53 11.11 14.71
CA GLU A 118 -1.90 10.74 14.40
C GLU A 118 -1.96 9.50 13.51
N ARG A 119 -3.04 8.73 13.65
CA ARG A 119 -3.32 7.56 12.82
C ARG A 119 -4.73 7.66 12.26
N PHE A 120 -4.81 7.74 10.93
CA PHE A 120 -6.05 7.74 10.16
C PHE A 120 -6.26 6.36 9.55
N THR A 121 -7.49 5.85 9.57
CA THR A 121 -7.83 4.53 9.00
C THR A 121 -9.05 4.57 8.08
N ASP A 122 -9.59 5.76 7.85
CA ASP A 122 -10.85 5.98 7.15
C ASP A 122 -10.73 6.98 5.99
N LEU A 123 -9.52 7.29 5.55
CA LEU A 123 -9.28 8.13 4.37
C LEU A 123 -9.81 7.41 3.10
N PRO A 124 -10.90 7.90 2.49
CA PRO A 124 -11.57 7.19 1.40
C PRO A 124 -10.74 7.25 0.12
N MET A 125 -10.61 6.11 -0.54
CA MET A 125 -9.93 5.97 -1.82
C MET A 125 -10.92 5.38 -2.82
N ILE A 126 -11.36 6.18 -3.79
CA ILE A 126 -12.34 5.79 -4.80
C ILE A 126 -11.67 5.90 -6.17
N TYR A 127 -11.67 4.81 -6.92
CA TYR A 127 -11.03 4.75 -8.23
C TYR A 127 -11.91 4.07 -9.27
N PRO A 128 -11.97 4.58 -10.52
CA PRO A 128 -12.58 3.84 -11.61
C PRO A 128 -11.76 2.60 -11.96
N VAL A 129 -12.42 1.45 -12.01
CA VAL A 129 -11.80 0.14 -12.19
C VAL A 129 -12.55 -0.69 -13.23
N SER A 130 -11.81 -1.54 -13.94
CA SER A 130 -12.35 -2.61 -14.80
C SER A 130 -11.99 -3.98 -14.22
N VAL A 131 -12.59 -5.05 -14.74
CA VAL A 131 -12.24 -6.44 -14.33
C VAL A 131 -10.74 -6.69 -14.45
N LYS A 132 -10.14 -6.32 -15.58
CA LYS A 132 -8.69 -6.40 -15.81
C LYS A 132 -7.88 -5.69 -14.72
N LYS A 133 -8.31 -4.50 -14.30
CA LYS A 133 -7.62 -3.74 -13.24
C LYS A 133 -7.80 -4.39 -11.87
N LEU A 134 -8.94 -5.02 -11.58
CA LEU A 134 -9.14 -5.79 -10.34
C LEU A 134 -8.21 -7.01 -10.28
N VAL A 135 -8.14 -7.79 -11.36
CA VAL A 135 -7.20 -8.92 -11.46
C VAL A 135 -5.75 -8.42 -11.33
N GLY A 136 -5.41 -7.32 -12.01
CA GLY A 136 -4.10 -6.66 -11.90
C GLY A 136 -3.77 -6.16 -10.49
N LEU A 137 -4.76 -5.66 -9.74
CA LEU A 137 -4.59 -5.26 -8.34
C LEU A 137 -4.20 -6.47 -7.47
N ILE A 138 -4.87 -7.62 -7.62
CA ILE A 138 -4.48 -8.86 -6.93
C ILE A 138 -3.07 -9.27 -7.32
N GLN A 139 -2.77 -9.27 -8.62
CA GLN A 139 -1.46 -9.62 -9.14
C GLN A 139 -0.34 -8.72 -8.57
N ALA A 140 -0.60 -7.43 -8.40
CA ALA A 140 0.37 -6.48 -7.87
C ALA A 140 0.61 -6.59 -6.34
N THR A 141 -0.23 -7.35 -5.63
CA THR A 141 -0.01 -7.54 -4.18
C THR A 141 1.22 -8.41 -3.92
N PHE A 142 2.00 -8.06 -2.89
CA PHE A 142 3.12 -8.88 -2.46
C PHE A 142 2.68 -10.30 -2.05
N MET A 143 1.47 -10.44 -1.51
CA MET A 143 0.85 -11.73 -1.18
C MET A 143 0.74 -12.65 -2.40
N TYR A 144 0.33 -12.11 -3.54
CA TYR A 144 0.30 -12.86 -4.80
C TYR A 144 1.72 -13.15 -5.31
N GLN A 145 2.64 -12.19 -5.20
CA GLN A 145 4.03 -12.43 -5.60
C GLN A 145 4.68 -13.56 -4.79
N ASP A 146 4.43 -13.62 -3.48
CA ASP A 146 4.86 -14.72 -2.62
C ASP A 146 4.22 -16.06 -3.04
N PHE A 147 2.92 -16.04 -3.40
CA PHE A 147 2.25 -17.22 -3.94
C PHE A 147 2.89 -17.68 -5.27
N LEU A 148 3.15 -16.75 -6.19
CA LEU A 148 3.77 -17.02 -7.48
C LEU A 148 5.16 -17.64 -7.34
N MET A 149 5.98 -17.12 -6.42
CA MET A 149 7.31 -17.67 -6.13
C MET A 149 7.24 -19.08 -5.53
N LYS A 150 6.25 -19.36 -4.67
CA LYS A 150 6.08 -20.66 -4.02
C LYS A 150 5.53 -21.72 -4.98
N ASN A 151 4.57 -21.37 -5.83
CA ASN A 151 3.96 -22.27 -6.79
C ASN A 151 3.41 -21.50 -8.00
N GLN A 152 4.27 -21.37 -9.01
CA GLN A 152 3.95 -20.59 -10.21
C GLN A 152 2.70 -21.09 -10.94
N LYS A 153 2.55 -22.41 -11.10
CA LYS A 153 1.45 -23.01 -11.85
C LYS A 153 0.10 -22.69 -11.21
N ASP A 154 -0.03 -22.91 -9.91
CA ASP A 154 -1.29 -22.69 -9.20
C ASP A 154 -1.60 -21.19 -9.08
N ALA A 155 -0.58 -20.34 -8.95
CA ALA A 155 -0.76 -18.89 -8.92
C ALA A 155 -1.26 -18.32 -10.26
N LEU A 156 -0.75 -18.82 -11.39
CA LEU A 156 -1.24 -18.42 -12.71
C LEU A 156 -2.66 -18.93 -12.96
N LEU A 157 -2.94 -20.18 -12.60
CA LEU A 157 -4.28 -20.76 -12.70
C LEU A 157 -5.29 -20.00 -11.82
N PHE A 158 -4.87 -19.57 -10.63
CA PHE A 158 -5.69 -18.76 -9.74
C PHE A 158 -6.13 -17.43 -10.40
N LEU A 159 -5.23 -16.70 -11.06
CA LEU A 159 -5.62 -15.45 -11.75
C LEU A 159 -6.56 -15.71 -12.92
N GLN A 160 -6.31 -16.76 -13.70
CA GLN A 160 -7.20 -17.15 -14.80
C GLN A 160 -8.62 -17.48 -14.30
N ASN A 161 -8.71 -18.21 -13.18
CA ASN A 161 -9.99 -18.53 -12.56
C ASN A 161 -10.69 -17.27 -12.01
N LEU A 162 -9.94 -16.35 -11.41
CA LEU A 162 -10.47 -15.09 -10.92
C LEU A 162 -11.08 -14.25 -12.05
N GLU A 163 -10.36 -14.11 -13.17
CA GLU A 163 -10.84 -13.41 -14.36
C GLU A 163 -12.10 -14.07 -14.94
N LYS A 164 -12.13 -15.41 -14.95
CA LYS A 164 -13.31 -16.18 -15.35
C LYS A 164 -14.51 -15.93 -14.44
N SER A 165 -14.33 -15.93 -13.12
CA SER A 165 -15.41 -15.66 -12.16
C SER A 165 -16.04 -14.28 -12.37
N PHE A 166 -15.25 -13.26 -12.70
CA PHE A 166 -15.79 -11.96 -13.07
C PHE A 166 -16.56 -11.98 -14.41
N SER A 167 -16.06 -12.73 -15.39
CA SER A 167 -16.70 -12.87 -16.71
C SER A 167 -18.05 -13.59 -16.64
N GLU A 168 -18.19 -14.57 -15.74
CA GLU A 168 -19.43 -15.32 -15.50
C GLU A 168 -20.57 -14.44 -14.94
N LEU A 169 -20.25 -13.26 -14.38
CA LEU A 169 -21.24 -12.24 -14.02
C LEU A 169 -21.76 -11.42 -15.21
N GLY A 170 -21.35 -11.74 -16.44
CA GLY A 170 -21.80 -11.06 -17.66
C GLY A 170 -21.17 -9.67 -17.86
N ILE A 171 -20.06 -9.39 -17.18
CA ILE A 171 -19.36 -8.10 -17.27
C ILE A 171 -18.37 -8.16 -18.43
N SER A 172 -18.55 -7.32 -19.46
CA SER A 172 -17.58 -7.17 -20.54
C SER A 172 -16.49 -6.15 -20.18
N GLU A 173 -15.25 -6.38 -20.62
CA GLU A 173 -14.12 -5.47 -20.37
C GLU A 173 -14.29 -4.06 -20.97
N LEU A 174 -15.13 -3.92 -22.01
CA LEU A 174 -15.34 -2.67 -22.76
C LEU A 174 -16.35 -1.71 -22.12
N GLU A 175 -17.29 -2.20 -21.30
CA GLU A 175 -18.39 -1.40 -20.72
C GLU A 175 -18.20 -1.11 -19.21
N ALA A 176 -17.24 -1.75 -18.57
CA ALA A 176 -17.12 -1.77 -17.10
C ALA A 176 -16.29 -0.60 -16.57
N THR A 177 -16.92 0.56 -16.36
CA THR A 177 -16.41 1.56 -15.41
C THR A 177 -17.09 1.32 -14.06
N MET A 178 -16.50 0.42 -13.27
CA MET A 178 -16.93 0.15 -11.89
C MET A 178 -16.19 1.10 -10.94
N GLU A 179 -16.63 1.21 -9.70
CA GLU A 179 -15.88 1.95 -8.68
C GLU A 179 -15.26 1.00 -7.67
N PHE A 180 -13.94 1.10 -7.49
CA PHE A 180 -13.25 0.46 -6.38
C PHE A 180 -13.20 1.44 -5.20
N HIS A 181 -13.89 1.09 -4.12
CA HIS A 181 -13.92 1.83 -2.86
C HIS A 181 -13.05 1.11 -1.85
N SER A 182 -12.02 1.77 -1.36
CA SER A 182 -11.22 1.28 -0.25
C SER A 182 -10.90 2.44 0.69
N LYS A 183 -10.17 2.14 1.75
CA LYS A 183 -9.65 3.09 2.70
C LYS A 183 -8.14 3.01 2.69
N SER A 184 -7.46 4.12 2.94
CA SER A 184 -6.05 4.08 3.30
C SER A 184 -5.87 4.19 4.81
N VAL A 185 -4.83 3.54 5.30
CA VAL A 185 -4.26 3.84 6.61
C VAL A 185 -3.13 4.83 6.42
N CYS A 186 -3.07 5.83 7.28
CA CYS A 186 -1.99 6.80 7.33
C CYS A 186 -1.54 7.05 8.77
N VAL A 187 -0.24 6.99 9.01
CA VAL A 187 0.39 7.47 10.24
C VAL A 187 1.17 8.73 9.89
N LEU A 188 0.80 9.83 10.53
CA LEU A 188 1.49 11.12 10.43
C LEU A 188 2.15 11.41 11.76
N ALA A 189 3.38 11.94 11.73
CA ALA A 189 4.05 12.34 12.95
C ALA A 189 5.02 13.50 12.71
N TYR A 190 5.24 14.27 13.77
CA TYR A 190 6.05 15.47 13.76
C TYR A 190 7.19 15.35 14.77
N LYS A 191 8.44 15.46 14.31
CA LYS A 191 9.60 15.51 15.21
C LYS A 191 9.61 16.87 15.90
N PRO A 192 9.59 16.94 17.26
CA PRO A 192 9.59 18.22 17.96
C PRO A 192 10.77 19.10 17.55
N LYS A 193 10.56 20.42 17.52
CA LYS A 193 11.67 21.37 17.37
C LYS A 193 12.59 21.24 18.57
N ALA A 194 13.89 21.43 18.36
CA ALA A 194 14.80 21.62 19.48
C ALA A 194 14.35 22.89 20.22
N ASN A 195 14.31 22.85 21.55
CA ASN A 195 14.09 24.06 22.34
C ASN A 195 15.19 25.05 21.94
N ALA A 196 14.77 26.21 21.42
CA ALA A 196 15.67 27.31 21.08
C ALA A 196 16.27 27.93 22.34
#